data_AF-A0A382DJA1-F1
#
_entry.id   AF-A0A382DJA1-F1
#
_cell.length_a   1.000
_cell.length_b   1.000
_cell.length_c   1.000
_cell.angle_alpha   90.00
_cell.angle_beta   90.00
_cell.angle_gamma   90.00
#
_symmetry.space_group_name_H-M   'P 1'
#
loop_
_entity.id
_entity.type
_entity.pdbx_description
1 polymer ?
#
loop_
_entity_poly.entity_id
_entity_poly.type
_entity_poly.pdbx_seq_one_letter_code
_entity_poly.pdbx_strand_id
1 'polypeptide(L)'
;MSSMDTANLTTTSRILEPGLRKYMPYGMERYQVPSMGTIVVTLTPEDTLTIRDPEGRQKGELVVFGEGGREDAESLGTKSTKEASGLKSILSRKSESAKKVLAGLKRRGLNIRKMKAVPLFSEDSLPDEEITFQSSRDLTCVIAALGEDMTI
;
A
#
# COMPACT_ATOMS: atom_id res chain seq x y z
N MET A 1 26.09 30.97 36.33
CA MET A 1 26.34 30.45 34.98
C MET A 1 25.52 29.18 34.80
N SER A 2 24.39 29.26 34.09
CA SER A 2 23.90 28.18 33.23
C SER A 2 22.68 28.74 32.48
N SER A 3 22.92 29.28 31.29
CA SER A 3 21.87 29.70 30.38
C SER A 3 21.28 28.44 29.74
N MET A 4 19.97 28.23 29.86
CA MET A 4 19.25 27.24 29.05
C MET A 4 19.06 27.84 27.65
N ASP A 5 19.80 27.32 26.68
CA ASP A 5 19.55 27.55 25.27
C ASP A 5 18.24 26.86 24.88
N THR A 6 17.19 27.64 24.67
CA THR A 6 15.92 27.14 24.14
C THR A 6 16.02 27.19 22.63
N ALA A 7 16.36 26.06 22.01
CA ALA A 7 16.43 25.94 20.56
C ALA A 7 15.06 26.26 19.93
N ASN A 8 15.01 27.35 19.17
CA ASN A 8 13.85 27.74 18.35
C ASN A 8 13.48 26.62 17.37
N LEU A 9 12.42 25.88 17.64
CA LEU A 9 11.75 25.05 16.63
C LEU A 9 11.09 25.97 15.61
N THR A 10 11.80 26.23 14.51
CA THR A 10 11.27 26.98 13.37
C THR A 10 10.25 26.10 12.64
N THR A 11 9.00 26.11 13.09
CA THR A 11 7.90 25.46 12.37
C THR A 11 7.47 26.37 11.23
N THR A 12 7.97 26.12 10.02
CA THR A 12 7.47 26.82 8.84
C THR A 12 6.07 26.31 8.53
N SER A 13 5.06 27.15 8.78
CA SER A 13 3.69 26.91 8.34
C SER A 13 3.69 26.75 6.82
N ARG A 14 3.38 25.54 6.34
CA ARG A 14 3.30 25.26 4.91
C ARG A 14 1.90 25.68 4.45
N ILE A 15 1.82 26.80 3.72
CA ILE A 15 0.58 27.25 3.10
C ILE A 15 0.10 26.15 2.14
N LEU A 16 -1.05 25.55 2.44
CA LEU A 16 -1.76 24.66 1.53
C LEU A 16 -2.72 25.54 0.72
N GLU A 17 -2.48 25.70 -0.58
CA GLU A 17 -3.34 26.46 -1.48
C GLU A 17 -4.49 25.57 -1.98
N PRO A 18 -5.71 25.70 -1.43
CA PRO A 18 -6.83 24.86 -1.85
C PRO A 18 -7.24 25.28 -3.26
N GLY A 19 -7.37 24.33 -4.18
CA GLY A 19 -7.82 24.58 -5.56
C GLY A 19 -6.69 24.70 -6.59
N LEU A 20 -5.44 24.88 -6.18
CA LEU A 20 -4.32 24.64 -7.09
C LEU A 20 -4.14 23.11 -7.20
N ARG A 21 -4.41 22.55 -8.38
CA ARG A 21 -4.08 21.14 -8.63
C ARG A 21 -2.58 20.99 -8.34
N LYS A 22 -2.21 20.25 -7.28
CA LYS A 22 -0.82 19.82 -7.10
C LYS A 22 -0.39 19.23 -8.43
N TYR A 23 0.57 19.88 -9.09
CA TYR A 23 1.13 19.38 -10.33
C TYR A 23 1.55 17.93 -10.08
N MET A 24 0.83 17.00 -10.69
CA MET A 24 1.20 15.61 -10.66
C MET A 24 2.29 15.45 -11.72
N PRO A 25 3.50 14.98 -11.36
CA PRO A 25 4.53 14.72 -12.35
C PRO A 25 3.97 13.86 -13.48
N TYR A 26 4.42 14.12 -14.71
CA TYR A 26 4.03 13.29 -15.83
C TYR A 26 4.40 11.82 -15.56
N GLY A 27 3.45 10.91 -15.80
CA GLY A 27 3.61 9.47 -15.51
C GLY A 27 3.30 9.06 -14.06
N MET A 28 2.95 9.99 -13.16
CA MET A 28 2.48 9.63 -11.82
C MET A 28 0.97 9.34 -11.84
N GLU A 29 0.59 8.25 -11.20
CA GLU A 29 -0.80 7.90 -10.91
C GLU A 29 -1.02 7.83 -9.40
N ARG A 30 -2.26 8.12 -8.95
CA ARG A 30 -2.63 8.03 -7.54
C ARG A 30 -3.90 7.22 -7.37
N TYR A 31 -3.84 6.25 -6.48
CA TYR A 31 -4.93 5.36 -6.15
C TYR A 31 -5.24 5.44 -4.66
N GLN A 32 -6.52 5.38 -4.31
CA GLN A 32 -6.95 5.25 -2.93
C GLN A 32 -7.31 3.79 -2.67
N VAL A 33 -6.72 3.21 -1.62
CA VAL A 33 -7.13 1.89 -1.13
C VAL A 33 -8.37 2.09 -0.26
N PRO A 34 -9.52 1.48 -0.58
CA PRO A 34 -10.70 1.58 0.27
C PRO A 34 -10.43 0.95 1.64
N SER A 35 -11.02 1.51 2.71
CA SER A 35 -10.98 0.92 4.05
C SER A 35 -11.48 -0.52 4.02
N MET A 36 -10.76 -1.44 4.64
CA MET A 36 -11.04 -2.89 4.58
C MET A 36 -11.22 -3.42 3.15
N GLY A 37 -10.55 -2.78 2.19
CA GLY A 37 -10.64 -3.05 0.76
C GLY A 37 -9.28 -3.32 0.16
N THR A 38 -9.28 -3.46 -1.16
CA THR A 38 -8.07 -3.77 -1.93
C THR A 38 -8.12 -3.14 -3.31
N ILE A 39 -6.94 -2.82 -3.82
CA ILE A 39 -6.72 -2.41 -5.20
C ILE A 39 -5.66 -3.29 -5.85
N VAL A 40 -5.65 -3.30 -7.18
CA VAL A 40 -4.65 -4.00 -7.98
C VAL A 40 -4.03 -3.00 -8.93
N VAL A 41 -2.70 -2.90 -8.90
CA VAL A 41 -1.92 -2.06 -9.81
C VAL A 41 -0.89 -2.93 -10.54
N THR A 42 -0.48 -2.49 -11.73
CA THR A 42 0.57 -3.14 -12.50
C THR A 42 1.75 -2.21 -12.61
N LEU A 43 2.95 -2.75 -12.47
CA LEU A 43 4.22 -2.04 -12.59
C LEU A 43 5.00 -2.63 -13.75
N THR A 44 5.72 -1.78 -14.46
CA THR A 44 6.75 -2.13 -15.45
C THR A 44 8.14 -1.91 -14.84
N PRO A 45 9.23 -2.42 -15.45
CA PRO A 45 10.57 -2.15 -14.97
C PRO A 45 10.82 -0.64 -14.83
N GLU A 46 11.52 -0.27 -13.76
CA GLU A 46 11.82 1.12 -13.36
C GLU A 46 10.63 1.93 -12.80
N ASP A 47 9.42 1.37 -12.76
CA ASP A 47 8.31 2.02 -12.06
C ASP A 47 8.57 2.07 -10.55
N THR A 48 8.16 3.18 -9.94
CA THR A 48 8.23 3.40 -8.49
C THR A 48 6.84 3.30 -7.88
N LEU A 49 6.67 2.39 -6.93
CA LEU A 49 5.46 2.26 -6.12
C LEU A 49 5.69 2.87 -4.74
N THR A 50 5.05 4.00 -4.47
CA THR A 50 4.99 4.60 -3.12
C THR A 50 3.62 4.33 -2.51
N ILE A 51 3.62 3.72 -1.33
CA ILE A 51 2.44 3.51 -0.51
C ILE A 51 2.55 4.43 0.70
N ARG A 52 1.52 5.24 0.94
CA ARG A 52 1.44 6.19 2.05
C ARG A 52 0.28 5.83 2.96
N ASP A 53 0.49 5.99 4.26
CA ASP A 53 -0.56 6.03 5.27
C ASP A 53 -0.80 7.49 5.72
N PRO A 54 -1.80 8.21 5.17
CA PRO A 54 -2.00 9.63 5.48
C PRO A 54 -2.45 9.88 6.91
N GLU A 55 -3.16 8.94 7.52
CA GLU A 55 -3.75 9.09 8.85
C GLU A 55 -2.91 8.43 9.95
N GLY A 56 -2.01 7.53 9.57
CA GLY A 56 -1.22 6.74 10.48
C GLY A 56 -1.99 5.53 11.00
N ARG A 57 -1.25 4.58 11.58
CA ARG A 57 -1.77 3.38 12.26
C ARG A 57 -2.60 2.43 11.37
N GLN A 58 -2.66 2.68 10.07
CA GLN A 58 -3.38 1.86 9.10
C GLN A 58 -2.47 0.74 8.60
N LYS A 59 -2.55 -0.42 9.27
CA LYS A 59 -1.88 -1.65 8.82
C LYS A 59 -2.35 -2.03 7.41
N GLY A 60 -1.42 -2.53 6.59
CA GLY A 60 -1.70 -3.00 5.24
C GLY A 60 -0.94 -4.27 4.89
N GLU A 61 -1.32 -4.86 3.77
CA GLU A 61 -0.60 -5.96 3.14
C GLU A 61 -0.33 -5.62 1.67
N LEU A 62 0.89 -5.93 1.23
CA LEU A 62 1.28 -5.91 -0.18
C LEU A 62 1.60 -7.34 -0.62
N VAL A 63 0.87 -7.84 -1.62
CA VAL A 63 1.18 -9.10 -2.31
C VAL A 63 1.62 -8.78 -3.72
N VAL A 64 2.76 -9.33 -4.12
CA VAL A 64 3.41 -9.03 -5.40
C VAL A 64 3.46 -10.31 -6.23
N PHE A 65 2.97 -10.23 -7.45
CA PHE A 65 3.04 -11.32 -8.42
C PHE A 65 3.90 -10.93 -9.60
N GLY A 66 4.80 -11.82 -10.00
CA GLY A 66 5.57 -11.71 -11.24
C GLY A 66 4.97 -12.56 -12.35
N GLU A 67 5.82 -12.90 -13.32
CA GLU A 67 5.44 -13.71 -14.47
C GLU A 67 4.89 -15.09 -14.07
N GLY A 68 3.82 -15.52 -14.75
CA GLY A 68 3.16 -16.80 -14.49
C GLY A 68 2.32 -16.82 -13.22
N GLY A 69 2.04 -15.66 -12.62
CA GLY A 69 1.14 -15.53 -11.47
C GLY A 69 1.70 -16.09 -10.16
N ARG A 70 3.03 -16.20 -10.07
CA ARG A 70 3.77 -16.59 -8.87
C ARG A 70 4.18 -15.37 -8.07
N GLU A 71 4.38 -15.56 -6.77
CA GLU A 71 4.82 -14.48 -5.87
C GLU A 71 6.23 -14.02 -6.22
N ASP A 72 6.45 -12.71 -6.24
CA ASP A 72 7.71 -12.10 -6.67
C ASP A 72 7.98 -10.76 -5.96
N ALA A 73 7.92 -10.78 -4.63
CA ALA A 73 8.26 -9.61 -3.81
C ALA A 73 9.75 -9.21 -3.91
N GLU A 74 10.61 -10.16 -4.27
CA GLU A 74 12.05 -9.94 -4.44
C GLU A 74 12.34 -8.98 -5.60
N SER A 75 11.49 -8.99 -6.64
CA SER A 75 11.58 -8.05 -7.76
C SER A 75 11.23 -6.60 -7.40
N LEU A 76 10.66 -6.35 -6.21
CA LEU A 76 10.52 -5.03 -5.57
C LEU A 76 11.64 -4.72 -4.56
N GLY A 77 12.66 -5.58 -4.44
CA GLY A 77 13.74 -5.44 -3.46
C GLY A 77 13.31 -5.75 -2.02
N THR A 78 12.19 -6.47 -1.82
CA THR A 78 11.67 -6.83 -0.50
C THR A 78 11.37 -8.33 -0.39
N LYS A 79 10.89 -8.78 0.76
CA LYS A 79 10.54 -10.18 1.00
C LYS A 79 9.19 -10.29 1.66
N SER A 80 8.36 -11.21 1.17
CA SER A 80 7.11 -11.56 1.82
C SER A 80 7.39 -12.42 3.05
N THR A 81 7.06 -11.90 4.24
CA THR A 81 7.43 -12.50 5.53
C THR A 81 6.24 -13.13 6.26
N LYS A 82 5.00 -12.74 5.94
CA LYS A 82 3.79 -13.19 6.63
C LYS A 82 2.79 -13.79 5.63
N GLU A 83 1.92 -14.68 6.08
CA GLU A 83 0.76 -15.10 5.27
C GLU A 83 -0.15 -13.86 5.04
N ALA A 84 -0.68 -13.69 3.83
CA ALA A 84 -1.59 -12.58 3.50
C ALA A 84 -3.02 -12.86 4.02
N SER A 85 -3.15 -13.07 5.33
CA SER A 85 -4.40 -13.43 5.97
C SER A 85 -5.43 -12.30 5.91
N GLY A 86 -4.97 -11.04 5.97
CA GLY A 86 -5.82 -9.87 5.87
C GLY A 86 -6.45 -9.71 4.49
N LEU A 87 -5.65 -9.77 3.43
CA LEU A 87 -6.13 -9.76 2.04
C LEU A 87 -7.07 -10.94 1.77
N LYS A 88 -6.74 -12.13 2.26
CA LYS A 88 -7.60 -13.32 2.14
C LYS A 88 -8.95 -13.10 2.83
N SER A 89 -8.96 -12.50 4.02
CA SER A 89 -10.18 -12.12 4.73
C SER A 89 -11.05 -11.18 3.89
N ILE A 90 -10.45 -10.09 3.37
CA ILE A 90 -11.12 -9.09 2.53
C ILE A 90 -11.73 -9.75 1.28
N LEU A 91 -10.97 -10.60 0.57
CA LEU A 91 -11.43 -11.29 -0.64
C LEU A 91 -12.50 -12.35 -0.37
N SER A 92 -12.61 -12.85 0.87
CA SER A 92 -13.63 -13.84 1.26
C SER A 92 -14.99 -13.21 1.59
N ARG A 93 -15.06 -11.88 1.75
CA ARG A 93 -16.31 -11.19 2.06
C ARG A 93 -17.31 -11.33 0.91
N LYS A 94 -18.60 -11.45 1.23
CA LYS A 94 -19.69 -11.57 0.24
C LYS A 94 -20.07 -10.23 -0.42
N SER A 95 -19.10 -9.33 -0.64
CA SER A 95 -19.33 -8.05 -1.32
C SER A 95 -19.11 -8.16 -2.83
N GLU A 96 -19.79 -7.30 -3.59
CA GLU A 96 -19.63 -7.28 -5.05
C GLU A 96 -18.21 -6.85 -5.46
N SER A 97 -17.60 -5.92 -4.72
CA SER A 97 -16.22 -5.49 -4.93
C SER A 97 -15.22 -6.63 -4.74
N ALA A 98 -15.36 -7.42 -3.67
CA ALA A 98 -14.48 -8.57 -3.42
C ALA A 98 -14.58 -9.62 -4.55
N LYS A 99 -15.80 -9.91 -5.03
CA LYS A 99 -16.02 -10.81 -6.18
C LYS A 99 -15.36 -10.30 -7.45
N LYS A 100 -15.45 -9.00 -7.75
CA LYS A 100 -14.84 -8.39 -8.93
C LYS A 100 -13.32 -8.48 -8.88
N VAL A 101 -12.71 -8.17 -7.73
CA VAL A 101 -11.25 -8.31 -7.56
C VAL A 101 -10.85 -9.77 -7.70
N LEU A 102 -11.53 -10.69 -7.02
CA LEU A 102 -11.26 -12.13 -7.12
C LEU A 102 -11.34 -12.65 -8.56
N ALA A 103 -12.34 -12.21 -9.32
CA ALA A 103 -12.47 -12.54 -10.74
C ALA A 103 -11.34 -11.94 -11.58
N GLY A 104 -10.91 -10.71 -11.28
CA GLY A 104 -9.75 -10.07 -11.90
C GLY A 104 -8.45 -10.85 -11.67
N LEU A 105 -8.18 -11.23 -10.42
CA LEU A 105 -6.98 -12.01 -10.05
C LEU A 105 -6.98 -13.39 -10.73
N LYS A 106 -8.13 -14.08 -10.77
CA LYS A 106 -8.28 -15.36 -11.45
C LYS A 106 -8.08 -15.26 -12.96
N ARG A 107 -8.63 -14.24 -13.62
CA ARG A 107 -8.43 -14.01 -15.06
C ARG A 107 -6.96 -13.78 -15.42
N ARG A 108 -6.19 -13.18 -14.50
CA ARG A 108 -4.74 -12.98 -14.64
C ARG A 108 -3.91 -14.22 -14.26
N GLY A 109 -4.53 -15.33 -13.88
CA GLY A 109 -3.84 -16.57 -13.52
C GLY A 109 -3.05 -16.50 -12.21
N LEU A 110 -3.37 -15.54 -11.33
CA LEU A 110 -2.61 -15.34 -10.08
C LEU A 110 -2.93 -16.41 -9.04
N ASN A 111 -1.89 -16.97 -8.41
CA ASN A 111 -2.06 -17.98 -7.38
C ASN A 111 -2.43 -17.35 -6.03
N ILE A 112 -3.73 -17.28 -5.74
CA ILE A 112 -4.29 -16.68 -4.52
C ILE A 112 -4.59 -17.69 -3.40
N ARG A 113 -4.22 -18.98 -3.56
CA ARG A 113 -4.55 -20.02 -2.54
C ARG A 113 -3.62 -19.96 -1.33
N LYS A 114 -2.34 -19.73 -1.58
CA LYS A 114 -1.29 -19.58 -0.57
C LYS A 114 -0.44 -18.42 -1.03
N MET A 115 -0.58 -17.29 -0.34
CA MET A 115 0.18 -16.09 -0.64
C MET A 115 0.76 -15.52 0.65
N LYS A 116 1.98 -15.03 0.53
CA LYS A 116 2.69 -14.28 1.53
C LYS A 116 2.67 -12.79 1.17
N ALA A 117 2.38 -11.97 2.16
CA ALA A 117 2.43 -10.53 2.06
C ALA A 117 3.72 -9.96 2.63
N VAL A 118 4.11 -8.82 2.07
CA VAL A 118 4.94 -7.83 2.73
C VAL A 118 4.01 -7.03 3.66
N PRO A 119 4.23 -7.05 4.99
CA PRO A 119 3.45 -6.22 5.89
C PRO A 119 3.76 -4.74 5.66
N LEU A 120 2.72 -3.92 5.60
CA LEU A 120 2.81 -2.47 5.48
C LEU A 120 2.39 -1.83 6.80
N PHE A 121 3.20 -0.91 7.30
CA PHE A 121 2.92 -0.13 8.51
C PHE A 121 2.62 -0.97 9.77
N SER A 122 2.32 -0.28 10.87
CA SER A 122 2.02 -0.87 12.17
C SER A 122 0.99 -0.03 12.94
N GLU A 123 0.55 -0.49 14.11
CA GLU A 123 -0.37 0.28 14.98
C GLU A 123 0.28 1.54 15.58
N ASP A 124 1.61 1.60 15.53
CA ASP A 124 2.45 2.71 16.00
C ASP A 124 2.92 3.60 14.83
N SER A 125 2.53 3.28 13.59
CA SER A 125 2.93 4.05 12.42
C SER A 125 2.39 5.48 12.47
N LEU A 126 3.27 6.42 12.13
CA LEU A 126 2.96 7.85 12.20
C LEU A 126 2.12 8.28 10.99
N PRO A 127 1.32 9.36 11.13
CA PRO A 127 0.70 9.99 9.98
C PRO A 127 1.74 10.36 8.92
N ASP A 128 1.39 10.17 7.66
CA ASP A 128 2.22 10.40 6.48
C ASP A 128 3.46 9.51 6.36
N GLU A 129 3.50 8.37 7.06
CA GLU A 129 4.52 7.35 6.83
C GLU A 129 4.39 6.78 5.41
N GLU A 130 5.52 6.61 4.73
CA GLU A 130 5.59 6.16 3.34
C GLU A 130 6.59 5.00 3.21
N ILE A 131 6.23 4.01 2.38
CA ILE A 131 7.12 2.93 1.96
C ILE A 131 7.20 2.97 0.44
N THR A 132 8.42 2.98 -0.09
CA THR A 132 8.66 3.06 -1.54
C THR A 132 9.42 1.84 -2.03
N PHE A 133 8.98 1.30 -3.17
CA PHE A 133 9.59 0.19 -3.88
C PHE A 133 9.89 0.59 -5.31
N GLN A 134 10.94 0.01 -5.89
CA GLN A 134 11.25 0.13 -7.31
C GLN A 134 11.10 -1.24 -7.96
N SER A 135 10.39 -1.28 -9.08
CA SER A 135 10.20 -2.52 -9.83
C SER A 135 11.40 -2.80 -10.73
N SER A 136 11.92 -4.02 -10.68
CA SER A 136 12.93 -4.49 -11.63
C SER A 136 12.33 -5.23 -12.83
N ARG A 137 11.03 -5.54 -12.80
CA ARG A 137 10.33 -6.42 -13.77
C ARG A 137 8.88 -5.98 -13.98
N ASP A 138 8.15 -6.66 -14.85
CA ASP A 138 6.69 -6.53 -14.89
C ASP A 138 6.06 -7.22 -13.67
N LEU A 139 5.27 -6.48 -12.89
CA LEU A 139 4.65 -6.97 -11.65
C LEU A 139 3.17 -6.62 -11.58
N THR A 140 2.40 -7.47 -10.92
CA THR A 140 1.05 -7.15 -10.44
C THR A 140 1.07 -7.06 -8.92
N CYS A 141 0.77 -5.87 -8.39
CA CYS A 141 0.74 -5.61 -6.95
C CYS A 141 -0.71 -5.53 -6.48
N VAL A 142 -1.02 -6.29 -5.42
CA VAL A 142 -2.30 -6.24 -4.72
C VAL A 142 -2.04 -5.59 -3.37
N ILE A 143 -2.68 -4.44 -3.14
CA ILE A 143 -2.56 -3.69 -1.89
C ILE A 143 -3.87 -3.82 -1.14
N ALA A 144 -3.80 -4.12 0.14
CA ALA A 144 -4.95 -4.23 1.03
C ALA A 144 -4.78 -3.34 2.26
N ALA A 145 -5.83 -2.58 2.58
CA ALA A 145 -5.93 -1.88 3.86
C ALA A 145 -6.62 -2.80 4.85
N LEU A 146 -5.91 -3.18 5.92
CA LEU A 146 -6.44 -4.10 6.91
C LEU A 146 -7.39 -3.40 7.87
N GLY A 147 -8.32 -4.15 8.43
CA GLY A 147 -9.21 -3.62 9.45
C GLY A 147 -10.16 -4.70 9.93
N GLU A 148 -10.95 -4.33 10.93
CA GLU A 148 -11.98 -5.16 11.52
C GLU A 148 -13.29 -4.38 11.51
N ASP A 149 -14.41 -5.08 11.39
CA ASP A 149 -15.71 -4.43 11.52
C ASP A 149 -15.84 -3.92 12.96
N MET A 150 -16.21 -2.65 13.11
CA MET A 150 -16.51 -2.11 14.44
C MET A 150 -17.74 -2.83 14.97
N THR A 151 -17.55 -3.64 16.01
CA THR A 151 -18.66 -4.23 16.75
C THR A 151 -19.13 -3.20 17.77
N ILE A 152 -20.38 -2.74 17.64
CA ILE A 152 -21.04 -1.85 18.61
C ILE A 152 -21.79 -2.72 19.62
#